data_AF-A0A924LIA8-F1
#
_entry.id   AF-A0A924LIA8-F1
#
_cell.length_a   1.000
_cell.length_b   1.000
_cell.length_c   1.000
_cell.angle_alpha   90.00
_cell.angle_beta   90.00
_cell.angle_gamma   90.00
#
_symmetry.space_group_name_H-M   'P 1'
#
loop_
_entity.id
_entity.type
_entity.pdbx_description
1 polymer ?
#
loop_
_entity_poly.entity_id
_entity_poly.type
_entity_poly.pdbx_seq_one_letter_code
_entity_poly.pdbx_strand_id
1 'polypeptide(L)'
;MMDNALAEIQRQIMWNRLIAVVEEQAQVMIRTAFSTTVREAGDLSAGIFDLQGRMLAQAVTGTPGHVNSMMESVNHFLAKFPAATMKPG
;
A
#
# COMPACT_ATOMS: atom_id res chain seq x y z
N MET A 1 -31.15 -5.97 11.13
CA MET A 1 -30.36 -5.45 12.27
C MET A 1 -29.12 -6.31 12.54
N MET A 2 -29.24 -7.63 12.69
CA MET A 2 -28.08 -8.54 12.85
C MET A 2 -27.12 -8.52 11.65
N ASP A 3 -27.65 -8.45 10.42
CA ASP A 3 -26.83 -8.43 9.20
C ASP A 3 -25.92 -7.19 9.09
N ASN A 4 -26.35 -6.06 9.66
CA ASN A 4 -25.55 -4.83 9.62
C ASN A 4 -24.37 -4.88 10.61
N ALA A 5 -24.57 -5.52 11.77
CA ALA A 5 -23.50 -5.72 12.76
C ALA A 5 -22.42 -6.67 12.22
N LEU A 6 -22.81 -7.77 11.57
CA LEU A 6 -21.87 -8.69 10.95
C LEU A 6 -21.09 -8.02 9.81
N ALA A 7 -21.78 -7.27 8.94
CA ALA A 7 -21.15 -6.54 7.85
C ALA A 7 -20.14 -5.49 8.34
N GLU A 8 -20.42 -4.82 9.47
CA GLU A 8 -19.46 -3.88 10.08
C GLU A 8 -18.21 -4.60 10.59
N ILE A 9 -18.37 -5.72 11.30
CA ILE A 9 -17.23 -6.52 11.78
C ILE A 9 -16.37 -6.99 10.59
N GLN A 10 -17.01 -7.47 9.51
CA GLN A 10 -16.30 -7.89 8.30
C GLN A 10 -15.49 -6.75 7.67
N ARG A 11 -16.07 -5.54 7.57
CA ARG A 11 -15.34 -4.36 7.07
C ARG A 11 -14.12 -4.03 7.93
N GLN A 12 -14.28 -4.04 9.27
CA GLN A 12 -13.17 -3.79 10.18
C GLN A 12 -12.06 -4.84 10.06
N ILE A 13 -12.42 -6.12 9.91
CA ILE A 13 -11.45 -7.19 9.67
C ILE A 13 -10.68 -6.94 8.37
N MET A 14 -11.38 -6.59 7.29
CA MET A 14 -10.74 -6.31 5.99
C MET A 14 -9.82 -5.09 6.06
N TRP A 15 -10.26 -4.02 6.73
CA TRP A 15 -9.45 -2.83 6.97
C TRP A 15 -8.16 -3.16 7.72
N ASN A 16 -8.28 -3.86 8.85
CA ASN A 16 -7.12 -4.26 9.66
C ASN A 16 -6.14 -5.14 8.87
N ARG A 17 -6.63 -6.01 7.99
CA ARG A 17 -5.79 -6.83 7.12
C ARG A 17 -5.03 -6.01 6.09
N LEU A 18 -5.67 -5.02 5.45
CA LEU A 18 -4.99 -4.15 4.49
C LEU A 18 -3.84 -3.37 5.16
N ILE A 19 -4.09 -2.82 6.34
CA ILE A 19 -3.08 -2.12 7.14
C ILE A 19 -1.94 -3.07 7.57
N ALA A 20 -2.28 -4.28 8.02
CA ALA A 20 -1.28 -5.26 8.43
C ALA A 20 -0.34 -5.66 7.27
N VAL A 21 -0.89 -5.87 6.06
CA VAL A 21 -0.10 -6.24 4.88
C VAL A 21 0.91 -5.16 4.51
N VAL A 22 0.49 -3.89 4.44
CA VAL A 22 1.41 -2.80 4.06
C VAL A 22 2.48 -2.56 5.13
N GLU A 23 2.14 -2.70 6.41
CA GLU A 23 3.12 -2.62 7.50
C GLU A 23 4.13 -3.77 7.42
N GLU A 24 3.68 -4.99 7.18
CA GLU A 24 4.57 -6.14 7.00
C GLU A 24 5.50 -5.94 5.81
N GLN A 25 5.00 -5.45 4.67
CA GLN A 25 5.82 -5.11 3.50
C GLN A 25 6.92 -4.10 3.85
N ALA A 26 6.58 -3.04 4.58
CA ALA A 26 7.56 -2.06 5.04
C ALA A 26 8.62 -2.68 5.95
N GLN A 27 8.21 -3.48 6.94
CA GLN A 27 9.13 -4.15 7.85
C GLN A 27 10.06 -5.13 7.14
N VAL A 28 9.54 -5.88 6.16
CA VAL A 28 10.36 -6.76 5.33
C VAL A 28 11.41 -5.95 4.57
N MET A 29 11.01 -4.86 3.90
CA MET A 29 11.94 -4.00 3.17
C MET A 29 13.03 -3.41 4.07
N ILE A 30 12.69 -2.92 5.26
CA ILE A 30 13.66 -2.43 6.25
C ILE A 30 14.67 -3.51 6.62
N ARG A 31 14.19 -4.73 6.94
CA ARG A 31 15.03 -5.84 7.39
C ARG A 31 15.95 -6.39 6.30
N THR A 32 15.55 -6.31 5.04
CA THR A 32 16.33 -6.83 3.91
C THR A 32 17.16 -5.77 3.19
N ALA A 33 16.99 -4.49 3.53
CA ALA A 33 17.71 -3.40 2.88
C ALA A 33 19.20 -3.39 3.24
N PHE A 34 20.05 -3.32 2.21
CA PHE A 34 21.47 -3.00 2.37
C PHE A 34 21.71 -1.50 2.60
N SER A 35 20.81 -0.65 2.11
CA SER A 35 20.90 0.81 2.25
C SER A 35 20.58 1.25 3.67
N THR A 36 21.48 2.01 4.31
CA THR A 36 21.24 2.61 5.63
C THR A 36 20.12 3.63 5.60
N THR A 37 19.92 4.35 4.50
CA THR A 37 18.79 5.29 4.35
C THR A 37 17.44 4.57 4.48
N VAL A 38 17.33 3.37 3.93
CA VAL A 38 16.11 2.56 4.04
C VAL A 38 16.06 1.83 5.39
N ARG A 39 17.15 1.18 5.79
CA ARG A 39 17.20 0.33 7.00
C ARG A 39 17.13 1.11 8.30
N GLU A 40 17.76 2.28 8.37
CA GLU A 40 17.94 3.04 9.61
C GLU A 40 17.07 4.30 9.63
N ALA A 41 16.97 5.03 8.51
CA ALA A 41 16.13 6.23 8.43
C ALA A 41 14.67 5.93 8.03
N GLY A 42 14.37 4.69 7.61
CA GLY A 42 13.00 4.28 7.26
C GLY A 42 12.46 4.99 6.00
N ASP A 43 13.36 5.44 5.12
CA ASP A 43 12.99 6.22 3.93
C ASP A 43 12.51 5.30 2.79
N LEU A 44 11.29 4.80 2.95
CA LEU A 44 10.59 3.95 1.99
C LEU A 44 9.10 4.24 2.01
N SER A 45 8.34 3.69 1.08
CA SER A 45 6.88 3.69 1.16
C SER A 45 6.34 2.36 0.65
N ALA A 46 5.26 1.89 1.27
CA ALA A 46 4.52 0.71 0.85
C ALA A 46 3.03 1.07 0.82
N GLY A 47 2.34 0.70 -0.26
CA GLY A 47 0.92 0.99 -0.41
C GLY A 47 0.20 -0.04 -1.27
N ILE A 48 -1.08 -0.26 -0.93
CA ILE A 48 -2.01 -1.04 -1.74
C ILE A 48 -2.89 -0.08 -2.51
N PHE A 49 -3.07 -0.36 -3.80
CA PHE A 49 -3.86 0.43 -4.72
C PHE A 49 -4.96 -0.43 -5.33
N ASP A 50 -6.10 0.18 -5.64
CA ASP A 50 -7.10 -0.47 -6.47
C ASP A 50 -6.78 -0.33 -7.97
N LEU A 51 -7.61 -0.97 -8.79
CA LEU A 51 -7.45 -0.97 -10.26
C LEU A 51 -7.68 0.41 -10.90
N GLN A 52 -8.15 1.40 -10.14
CA GLN A 52 -8.32 2.78 -10.57
C GLN A 52 -7.15 3.68 -10.13
N GLY A 53 -6.13 3.12 -9.46
CA GLY A 53 -4.98 3.87 -8.96
C GLY A 53 -5.21 4.57 -7.63
N ARG A 54 -6.35 4.34 -6.95
CA ARG A 54 -6.62 4.93 -5.64
C ARG A 54 -5.88 4.12 -4.58
N MET A 55 -5.11 4.82 -3.75
CA MET A 55 -4.43 4.20 -2.60
C MET A 55 -5.46 3.82 -1.54
N LEU A 56 -5.52 2.54 -1.19
CA LEU A 56 -6.45 1.98 -0.19
C LEU A 56 -5.83 1.93 1.20
N ALA A 57 -4.54 1.62 1.28
CA ALA A 57 -3.79 1.51 2.53
C ALA A 57 -2.32 1.85 2.27
N GLN A 58 -1.65 2.39 3.29
CA GLN A 58 -0.21 2.60 3.27
C GLN A 58 0.41 2.23 4.61
N ALA A 59 1.69 1.87 4.59
CA ALA A 59 2.46 1.76 5.82
C ALA A 59 2.58 3.14 6.50
N VAL A 60 2.71 3.13 7.83
CA VAL A 60 2.93 4.37 8.60
C VAL A 60 4.37 4.89 8.40
N THR A 61 5.25 4.03 7.90
CA THR A 61 6.63 4.36 7.54
C THR A 61 6.69 5.11 6.21
N GLY A 62 7.65 6.03 6.12
CA GLY A 62 7.87 6.86 4.93
C GLY A 62 7.66 8.34 5.16
N THR A 63 8.52 9.14 4.56
CA THR A 63 8.40 10.60 4.61
C THR A 63 7.26 11.05 3.69
N PRO A 64 6.51 12.12 4.02
CA PRO A 64 5.38 12.59 3.20
C PRO A 64 5.73 12.85 1.72
N GLY A 65 7.00 13.17 1.42
CA GLY A 65 7.47 13.35 0.04
C GLY A 65 7.45 12.07 -0.80
N HIS A 66 7.81 10.93 -0.21
CA HIS A 66 7.83 9.65 -0.92
C HIS A 66 6.43 9.09 -1.16
N VAL A 67 5.54 9.17 -0.16
CA VAL A 67 4.17 8.67 -0.25
C VAL A 67 3.38 9.35 -1.36
N ASN A 68 3.43 10.67 -1.43
CA ASN A 68 2.68 11.43 -2.43
C ASN A 68 3.21 11.16 -3.85
N SER A 69 4.53 11.07 -3.99
CA SER A 69 5.16 10.74 -5.27
C SER A 69 4.82 9.31 -5.72
N MET A 70 4.79 8.35 -4.79
CA MET A 70 4.35 6.98 -5.05
C MET A 70 2.90 6.95 -5.55
N MET A 71 1.99 7.65 -4.88
CA MET A 71 0.59 7.74 -5.31
C MET A 71 0.46 8.27 -6.74
N GLU A 72 1.12 9.39 -7.03
CA GLU A 72 1.04 10.01 -8.36
C GLU A 72 1.66 9.13 -9.43
N SER A 73 2.77 8.45 -9.13
CA SER A 73 3.43 7.54 -10.06
C SER A 73 2.51 6.42 -10.55
N VAL A 74 1.65 5.87 -9.68
CA VAL A 74 0.71 4.80 -10.05
C VAL A 74 -0.28 5.28 -11.12
N ASN A 75 -0.78 6.52 -11.00
CA ASN A 75 -1.67 7.10 -12.01
C ASN A 75 -0.95 7.24 -13.37
N HIS A 76 0.30 7.67 -13.37
CA HIS A 76 1.11 7.72 -14.59
C HIS A 76 1.33 6.34 -15.21
N PHE A 77 1.59 5.31 -14.39
CA PHE A 77 1.71 3.94 -14.88
C PHE A 77 0.42 3.44 -15.49
N LEU A 78 -0.74 3.67 -14.86
CA LEU A 78 -2.03 3.25 -15.39
C LEU A 78 -2.39 3.97 -16.70
N ALA A 79 -2.02 5.24 -16.83
CA ALA A 79 -2.20 5.99 -18.08
C ALA A 79 -1.36 5.41 -19.23
N LYS A 80 -0.12 5.00 -18.94
CA LYS A 80 0.80 4.45 -19.95
C LYS A 80 0.58 2.95 -20.22
N PHE A 81 0.20 2.20 -19.17
CA PHE A 81 0.00 0.76 -19.15
C PHE A 81 -1.35 0.47 -18.49
N PRO A 82 -2.46 0.52 -19.25
CA PRO A 82 -3.78 0.31 -18.68
C PRO A 82 -3.90 -1.06 -17.99
N ALA A 83 -4.53 -1.10 -16.81
CA ALA A 83 -4.66 -2.32 -15.99
C ALA A 83 -5.24 -3.51 -16.76
N ALA A 84 -6.22 -3.27 -17.65
CA ALA A 84 -6.84 -4.31 -18.48
C ALA A 84 -5.87 -4.97 -19.49
N THR A 85 -4.72 -4.35 -19.76
CA THR A 85 -3.69 -4.86 -20.68
C THR A 85 -2.54 -5.55 -19.95
N MET A 86 -2.49 -5.44 -18.62
CA MET A 86 -1.45 -6.07 -17.80
C MET A 86 -1.62 -7.60 -17.81
N LYS A 87 -0.50 -8.30 -17.60
CA LYS A 87 -0.46 -9.76 -17.48
C LYS A 87 0.11 -10.14 -16.11
N PRO A 88 -0.22 -11.33 -15.58
CA PRO A 88 0.51 -11.86 -14.43
C PRO A 88 2.01 -11.83 -14.68
N GLY A 89 2.77 -11.40 -13.66
CA GLY A 89 4.23 -11.36 -13.68
C GLY A 89 4.85 -12.75 -13.70
#